data_AF-A0AAE0CFL9-F1
#
_entry.id   AF-A0AAE0CFL9-F1
#
_cell.length_a   1.000
_cell.length_b   1.000
_cell.length_c   1.000
_cell.angle_alpha   90.00
_cell.angle_beta   90.00
_cell.angle_gamma   90.00
#
_symmetry.space_group_name_H-M   'P 1'
#
loop_
_entity.id
_entity.type
_entity.pdbx_description
1 polymer ?
#
loop_
_entity_poly.entity_id
_entity_poly.type
_entity_poly.pdbx_seq_one_letter_code
_entity_poly.pdbx_strand_id
1 'polypeptide(L)'
;MASFSNLQDLSLLVFSGGTAFNSVAEELSKQNITKVAHVLPVSDDGGSTAEVLRVLGGPAVGDIRSRCLRLSDESDEEAKAVKELLAHRLHPTDSAQAKSEWYQIIEGNHPLWDPMISQPYADTIRSFLVHFHSEVLRASPTSNPFDYVNGSIGNFFFAGARSFFHSIEASIFLYSRVSRIPTDSLVLPCITENHAMQDDRITIAAELRDGSIIRGQNQISHPTPDAKAFRKTAEAATGLKLTDEKFWEKFQLGSLTSVEFWGGLERSSR
;
A
#
# COMPACT_ATOMS: atom_id res chain seq x y z
N MET A 1 18.62 6.52 5.58
CA MET A 1 17.73 6.54 6.76
C MET A 1 17.15 7.94 6.89
N ALA A 2 15.83 8.10 6.79
CA ALA A 2 15.21 9.32 7.31
C ALA A 2 15.48 9.33 8.81
N SER A 3 16.28 10.30 9.27
CA SER A 3 16.58 10.45 10.68
C SER A 3 15.27 10.69 11.43
N PHE A 4 14.95 9.82 12.39
CA PHE A 4 13.81 9.98 13.32
C PHE A 4 13.88 11.28 14.16
N SER A 5 14.93 12.08 14.02
CA SER A 5 15.04 13.43 14.59
C SER A 5 13.93 14.38 14.13
N ASN A 6 13.23 14.10 13.02
CA ASN A 6 12.13 14.94 12.52
C ASN A 6 10.75 14.64 13.15
N LEU A 7 10.60 13.62 14.01
CA LEU A 7 9.29 13.35 14.64
C LEU A 7 8.85 14.45 15.63
N GLN A 8 9.80 15.19 16.22
CA GLN A 8 9.51 16.25 17.19
C GLN A 8 8.88 17.51 16.56
N ASP A 9 9.04 17.67 15.24
CA ASP A 9 8.49 18.81 14.48
C ASP A 9 7.20 18.48 13.73
N LEU A 10 6.68 17.25 13.87
CA LEU A 10 5.42 16.84 13.26
C LEU A 10 4.23 17.48 13.98
N SER A 11 3.29 17.98 13.20
CA SER A 11 2.02 18.51 13.71
C SER A 11 0.95 17.43 13.84
N LEU A 12 1.07 16.33 13.08
CA LEU A 12 0.05 15.28 13.03
C LEU A 12 0.65 13.91 12.71
N LEU A 13 0.21 12.89 13.43
CA LEU A 13 0.47 11.47 13.15
C LEU A 13 -0.86 10.78 12.82
N VAL A 14 -0.95 10.14 11.66
CA VAL A 14 -2.17 9.54 11.12
C VAL A 14 -1.95 8.05 10.91
N PHE A 15 -2.67 7.22 11.65
CA PHE A 15 -2.83 5.80 11.34
C PHE A 15 -4.08 5.63 10.49
N SER A 16 -3.91 5.15 9.25
CA SER A 16 -5.03 5.00 8.33
C SER A 16 -4.78 3.88 7.32
N GLY A 17 -5.82 3.44 6.62
CA GLY A 17 -5.70 2.58 5.44
C GLY A 17 -5.84 3.37 4.14
N GLY A 18 -6.14 2.65 3.06
CA GLY A 18 -6.33 3.20 1.71
C GLY A 18 -7.30 4.39 1.63
N THR A 19 -8.59 4.14 1.43
CA THR A 19 -9.55 5.19 1.04
C THR A 19 -9.97 6.11 2.18
N ALA A 20 -9.98 5.63 3.43
CA ALA A 20 -10.55 6.32 4.58
C ALA A 20 -9.98 7.73 4.82
N PHE A 21 -8.71 7.98 4.51
CA PHE A 21 -8.04 9.26 4.74
C PHE A 21 -7.68 10.00 3.44
N ASN A 22 -8.26 9.62 2.30
CA ASN A 22 -7.91 10.23 1.00
C ASN A 22 -8.30 11.69 0.90
N SER A 23 -9.59 11.97 1.08
CA SER A 23 -10.13 13.32 0.99
C SER A 23 -9.46 14.25 2.00
N VAL A 24 -9.15 13.74 3.21
CA VAL A 24 -8.46 14.53 4.24
C VAL A 24 -7.02 14.84 3.84
N ALA A 25 -6.24 13.88 3.35
CA ALA A 25 -4.85 14.18 2.96
C ALA A 25 -4.74 15.12 1.76
N GLU A 26 -5.66 15.01 0.80
CA GLU A 26 -5.73 15.97 -0.31
C GLU A 26 -5.99 17.38 0.20
N GLU A 27 -6.93 17.53 1.15
CA GLU A 27 -7.21 18.83 1.75
C GLU A 27 -6.03 19.35 2.58
N LEU A 28 -5.37 18.51 3.37
CA LEU A 28 -4.16 18.90 4.12
C LEU A 28 -3.06 19.41 3.18
N SER A 29 -2.85 18.72 2.04
CA SER A 29 -1.90 19.14 1.02
C SER A 29 -2.26 20.51 0.43
N LYS A 30 -3.54 20.73 0.07
CA LYS A 30 -4.04 22.02 -0.45
C LYS A 30 -3.90 23.17 0.55
N GLN A 31 -4.07 22.89 1.84
CA GLN A 31 -3.89 23.86 2.91
C GLN A 31 -2.41 24.04 3.32
N ASN A 32 -1.47 23.41 2.60
CA ASN A 32 -0.04 23.45 2.88
C ASN A 32 0.32 22.96 4.30
N ILE A 33 -0.47 22.02 4.82
CA ILE A 33 -0.24 21.32 6.10
C ILE A 33 0.57 20.07 5.79
N THR A 34 1.89 20.23 5.81
CA THR A 34 2.84 19.25 5.28
C THR A 34 3.60 18.50 6.37
N LYS A 35 3.57 18.96 7.62
CA LYS A 35 4.18 18.30 8.79
C LYS A 35 3.37 17.12 9.32
N VAL A 36 3.09 16.14 8.45
CA VAL A 36 2.19 15.01 8.73
C VAL A 36 2.92 13.69 8.48
N ALA A 37 2.84 12.77 9.43
CA ALA A 37 3.26 11.38 9.24
C ALA A 37 2.06 10.48 9.01
N HIS A 38 2.05 9.79 7.87
CA HIS A 38 1.04 8.80 7.50
C HIS A 38 1.58 7.39 7.69
N VAL A 39 1.07 6.68 8.69
CA VAL A 39 1.39 5.28 8.97
C VAL A 39 0.33 4.38 8.32
N LEU A 40 0.76 3.50 7.43
CA LEU A 40 -0.13 2.74 6.54
C LEU A 40 0.11 1.23 6.63
N PRO A 41 -0.95 0.42 6.52
CA PRO A 41 -0.83 -1.03 6.50
C PRO A 41 -0.17 -1.53 5.21
N VAL A 42 0.46 -2.69 5.33
CA VAL A 42 1.16 -3.41 4.26
C VAL A 42 0.57 -4.81 4.04
N SER A 43 -0.68 -5.01 4.44
CA SER A 43 -1.43 -6.27 4.37
C SER A 43 -2.49 -6.34 3.26
N ASP A 44 -2.69 -5.26 2.50
CA ASP A 44 -3.73 -5.19 1.49
C ASP A 44 -3.51 -6.19 0.34
N ASP A 45 -4.45 -7.11 0.15
CA ASP A 45 -4.42 -8.13 -0.90
C ASP A 45 -5.58 -8.00 -1.90
N GLY A 46 -6.06 -6.78 -2.13
CA GLY A 46 -7.06 -6.44 -3.14
C GLY A 46 -6.49 -5.90 -4.46
N GLY A 47 -7.30 -5.96 -5.53
CA GLY A 47 -7.03 -5.33 -6.82
C GLY A 47 -5.68 -5.69 -7.45
N SER A 48 -5.02 -4.71 -8.09
CA SER A 48 -3.71 -4.93 -8.73
C SER A 48 -2.57 -5.20 -7.75
N THR A 49 -2.75 -4.91 -6.45
CA THR A 49 -1.80 -5.30 -5.41
C THR A 49 -1.80 -6.83 -5.23
N ALA A 50 -2.97 -7.47 -5.28
CA ALA A 50 -3.10 -8.92 -5.15
C ALA A 50 -2.26 -9.68 -6.18
N GLU A 51 -2.27 -9.20 -7.42
CA GLU A 51 -1.55 -9.83 -8.52
C GLU A 51 -0.03 -9.68 -8.41
N VAL A 52 0.44 -8.49 -7.98
CA VAL A 52 1.85 -8.27 -7.64
C VAL A 52 2.29 -9.23 -6.52
N LEU A 53 1.49 -9.35 -5.45
CA LEU A 53 1.79 -10.24 -4.33
C LEU A 53 1.78 -11.72 -4.73
N ARG A 54 0.88 -12.12 -5.64
CA ARG A 54 0.78 -13.49 -6.13
C ARG A 54 2.04 -13.93 -6.87
N VAL A 55 2.60 -13.05 -7.69
CA VAL A 55 3.73 -13.37 -8.57
C VAL A 55 5.08 -13.04 -7.92
N LEU A 56 5.18 -11.91 -7.22
CA LEU A 56 6.45 -11.40 -6.70
C LEU A 56 6.57 -11.45 -5.16
N GLY A 57 5.49 -11.77 -4.44
CA GLY A 57 5.50 -11.81 -2.97
C GLY A 57 5.78 -10.46 -2.30
N GLY A 58 6.22 -10.53 -1.04
CA GLY A 58 6.56 -9.37 -0.20
C GLY A 58 5.35 -8.61 0.37
N PRO A 59 5.57 -7.43 0.97
CA PRO A 59 4.52 -6.59 1.53
C PRO A 59 3.65 -5.93 0.47
N ALA A 60 2.38 -5.68 0.80
CA ALA A 60 1.46 -4.94 -0.04
C ALA A 60 1.88 -3.47 -0.17
N VAL A 61 1.90 -2.94 -1.40
CA VAL A 61 2.26 -1.55 -1.69
C VAL A 61 1.05 -0.64 -1.95
N GLY A 62 -0.15 -1.21 -2.04
CA GLY A 62 -1.36 -0.54 -2.51
C GLY A 62 -1.68 0.74 -1.75
N ASP A 63 -1.84 0.65 -0.43
CA ASP A 63 -2.20 1.77 0.45
C ASP A 63 -1.11 2.84 0.52
N ILE A 64 0.15 2.42 0.56
CA ILE A 64 1.31 3.32 0.57
C ILE A 64 1.40 4.11 -0.73
N ARG A 65 1.41 3.43 -1.87
CA ARG A 65 1.38 4.06 -3.20
C ARG A 65 0.21 5.02 -3.31
N SER A 66 -0.94 4.59 -2.84
CA SER A 66 -2.15 5.40 -2.74
C SER A 66 -1.88 6.74 -2.04
N ARG A 67 -1.33 6.70 -0.83
CA ARG A 67 -1.05 7.92 -0.06
C ARG A 67 0.01 8.78 -0.74
N CYS A 68 1.08 8.19 -1.24
CA CYS A 68 2.11 8.92 -1.97
C CYS A 68 1.53 9.71 -3.14
N LEU A 69 0.65 9.08 -3.93
CA LEU A 69 -0.01 9.74 -5.06
C LEU A 69 -0.88 10.95 -4.64
N ARG A 70 -1.53 10.88 -3.47
CA ARG A 70 -2.34 11.99 -2.94
C ARG A 70 -1.49 13.14 -2.44
N LEU A 71 -0.28 12.85 -1.97
CA LEU A 71 0.69 13.84 -1.50
C LEU A 71 1.59 14.36 -2.64
N SER A 72 1.45 13.82 -3.86
CA SER A 72 2.22 14.28 -5.03
C SER A 72 1.95 15.75 -5.30
N ASP A 73 3.03 16.46 -5.64
CA ASP A 73 2.99 17.84 -6.08
C ASP A 73 2.16 17.99 -7.36
N GLU A 74 1.49 19.13 -7.49
CA GLU A 74 0.70 19.54 -8.66
C GLU A 74 0.99 21.01 -9.04
N SER A 75 2.07 21.59 -8.50
CA SER A 75 2.39 23.02 -8.67
C SER A 75 2.82 23.39 -10.09
N ASP A 76 3.35 22.43 -10.86
CA ASP A 76 3.72 22.61 -12.27
C ASP A 76 3.29 21.44 -13.17
N GLU A 77 3.42 21.64 -14.47
CA GLU A 77 2.96 20.70 -15.50
C GLU A 77 3.72 19.37 -15.49
N GLU A 78 5.02 19.36 -15.16
CA GLU A 78 5.78 18.11 -15.03
C GLU A 78 5.27 17.30 -13.83
N ALA A 79 5.03 17.95 -12.69
CA ALA A 79 4.52 17.29 -11.49
C ALA A 79 3.14 16.66 -11.74
N LYS A 80 2.24 17.38 -12.42
CA LYS A 80 0.92 16.87 -12.84
C LYS A 80 1.06 15.68 -13.80
N ALA A 81 1.92 15.78 -14.80
CA ALA A 81 2.13 14.70 -15.77
C ALA A 81 2.71 13.43 -15.12
N VAL A 82 3.69 13.58 -14.21
CA VAL A 82 4.23 12.45 -13.43
C VAL A 82 3.15 11.83 -12.54
N LYS A 83 2.33 12.66 -11.89
CA LYS A 83 1.19 12.19 -11.09
C LYS A 83 0.20 11.41 -11.94
N GLU A 84 -0.16 11.90 -13.13
CA GLU A 84 -1.06 11.21 -14.07
C GLU A 84 -0.51 9.85 -14.49
N LEU A 85 0.76 9.79 -14.90
CA LEU A 85 1.46 8.55 -15.24
C LEU A 85 1.39 7.52 -14.10
N LEU A 86 1.69 7.94 -12.86
CA LEU A 86 1.67 7.05 -11.69
C LEU A 86 0.26 6.71 -11.20
N ALA A 87 -0.72 7.57 -11.46
CA ALA A 87 -2.14 7.34 -11.18
C ALA A 87 -2.77 6.34 -12.16
N HIS A 88 -2.19 6.22 -13.36
CA HIS A 88 -2.75 5.46 -14.46
C HIS A 88 -3.07 4.01 -14.09
N ARG A 89 -4.22 3.55 -14.58
CA ARG A 89 -4.68 2.17 -14.51
C ARG A 89 -4.86 1.64 -15.92
N LEU A 90 -4.23 0.50 -16.16
CA LEU A 90 -4.38 -0.25 -17.39
C LEU A 90 -5.84 -0.67 -17.61
N HIS A 91 -6.12 -1.07 -18.85
CA HIS A 91 -7.46 -1.45 -19.28
C HIS A 91 -8.20 -2.32 -18.22
N PRO A 92 -9.44 -1.95 -17.84
CA PRO A 92 -10.05 -2.42 -16.59
C PRO A 92 -10.56 -3.86 -16.62
N THR A 93 -10.77 -4.44 -17.80
CA THR A 93 -11.44 -5.76 -17.94
C THR A 93 -10.82 -6.68 -18.99
N ASP A 94 -10.34 -6.14 -20.09
CA ASP A 94 -9.69 -6.91 -21.18
C ASP A 94 -8.19 -7.09 -20.94
N SER A 95 -7.76 -8.34 -20.71
CA SER A 95 -6.36 -8.70 -20.48
C SER A 95 -5.45 -8.47 -21.69
N ALA A 96 -5.96 -8.66 -22.91
CA ALA A 96 -5.15 -8.48 -24.12
C ALA A 96 -4.85 -6.99 -24.34
N GLN A 97 -5.85 -6.13 -24.13
CA GLN A 97 -5.67 -4.67 -24.20
C GLN A 97 -4.77 -4.17 -23.08
N ALA A 98 -4.98 -4.60 -21.83
CA ALA A 98 -4.13 -4.21 -20.70
C ALA A 98 -2.66 -4.61 -20.92
N LYS A 99 -2.43 -5.81 -21.46
CA LYS A 99 -1.08 -6.27 -21.80
C LYS A 99 -0.47 -5.44 -22.93
N SER A 100 -1.20 -5.19 -24.01
CA SER A 100 -0.72 -4.36 -25.12
C SER A 100 -0.32 -2.96 -24.64
N GLU A 101 -1.18 -2.34 -23.84
CA GLU A 101 -0.97 -1.03 -23.23
C GLU A 101 0.28 -1.02 -22.33
N TRP A 102 0.44 -2.02 -21.45
CA TRP A 102 1.64 -2.16 -20.63
C TRP A 102 2.93 -2.21 -21.46
N TYR A 103 2.94 -2.97 -22.56
CA TYR A 103 4.12 -3.07 -23.42
C TYR A 103 4.44 -1.74 -24.10
N GLN A 104 3.44 -0.98 -24.57
CA GLN A 104 3.65 0.35 -25.12
C GLN A 104 4.26 1.31 -24.07
N ILE A 105 3.84 1.22 -22.81
CA ILE A 105 4.40 2.03 -21.71
C ILE A 105 5.87 1.64 -21.48
N ILE A 106 6.17 0.34 -21.40
CA ILE A 106 7.55 -0.16 -21.23
C ILE A 106 8.45 0.21 -22.40
N GLU A 107 7.96 0.21 -23.62
CA GLU A 107 8.73 0.61 -24.80
C GLU A 107 8.97 2.13 -24.88
N GLY A 108 8.21 2.93 -24.12
CA GLY A 108 8.31 4.39 -24.17
C GLY A 108 7.43 5.02 -25.26
N ASN A 109 6.54 4.24 -25.88
CA ASN A 109 5.71 4.65 -27.02
C ASN A 109 4.30 5.09 -26.63
N HIS A 110 3.93 4.94 -25.36
CA HIS A 110 2.59 5.27 -24.88
C HIS A 110 2.41 6.79 -24.63
N PRO A 111 1.24 7.39 -24.95
CA PRO A 111 0.96 8.82 -24.72
C PRO A 111 1.08 9.30 -23.27
N LEU A 112 1.10 8.39 -22.30
CA LEU A 112 1.34 8.73 -20.88
C LEU A 112 2.74 9.27 -20.62
N TRP A 113 3.70 9.01 -21.51
CA TRP A 113 4.99 9.69 -21.50
C TRP A 113 4.82 11.10 -22.06
N ASP A 114 4.08 11.92 -21.31
CA ASP A 114 3.77 13.30 -21.68
C ASP A 114 5.08 14.10 -21.90
N PRO A 115 5.17 14.94 -22.94
CA PRO A 115 6.36 15.76 -23.21
C PRO A 115 6.78 16.71 -22.08
N MET A 116 5.89 17.01 -21.13
CA MET A 116 6.19 17.78 -19.92
C MET A 116 7.03 16.99 -18.91
N ILE A 117 7.04 15.65 -19.01
CA ILE A 117 7.93 14.80 -18.21
C ILE A 117 9.34 14.91 -18.78
N SER A 118 10.26 15.52 -18.03
CA SER A 118 11.65 15.62 -18.48
C SER A 118 12.30 14.24 -18.60
N GLN A 119 13.32 14.15 -19.48
CA GLN A 119 14.03 12.90 -19.72
C GLN A 119 14.57 12.24 -18.45
N PRO A 120 15.16 12.95 -17.46
CA PRO A 120 15.60 12.33 -16.22
C PRO A 120 14.47 11.66 -15.42
N TYR A 121 13.26 12.26 -15.38
CA TYR A 121 12.09 11.65 -14.75
C TYR A 121 11.63 10.42 -15.53
N ALA A 122 11.51 10.54 -16.85
CA ALA A 122 11.10 9.44 -17.71
C ALA A 122 12.05 8.24 -17.59
N ASP A 123 13.36 8.46 -17.68
CA ASP A 123 14.38 7.42 -17.55
C ASP A 123 14.34 6.75 -16.18
N THR A 124 14.18 7.55 -15.12
CA THR A 124 14.11 7.04 -13.74
C THR A 124 12.88 6.15 -13.56
N ILE A 125 11.69 6.65 -13.89
CA ILE A 125 10.43 5.91 -13.71
C ILE A 125 10.45 4.65 -14.57
N ARG A 126 10.81 4.78 -15.85
CA ARG A 126 10.83 3.67 -16.80
C ARG A 126 11.83 2.58 -16.41
N SER A 127 13.00 2.93 -15.85
CA SER A 127 13.98 1.95 -15.38
C SER A 127 13.39 1.00 -14.33
N PHE A 128 12.61 1.51 -13.38
CA PHE A 128 11.96 0.67 -12.37
C PHE A 128 10.77 -0.12 -12.93
N LEU A 129 10.05 0.41 -13.92
CA LEU A 129 9.00 -0.33 -14.63
C LEU A 129 9.60 -1.50 -15.45
N VAL A 130 10.73 -1.29 -16.13
CA VAL A 130 11.47 -2.33 -16.85
C VAL A 130 12.01 -3.38 -15.87
N HIS A 131 12.53 -2.96 -14.72
CA HIS A 131 12.97 -3.88 -13.68
C HIS A 131 11.81 -4.73 -13.16
N PHE A 132 10.66 -4.12 -12.83
CA PHE A 132 9.44 -4.84 -12.47
C PHE A 132 9.03 -5.86 -13.54
N HIS A 133 9.02 -5.45 -14.82
CA HIS A 133 8.69 -6.36 -15.91
C HIS A 133 9.63 -7.56 -15.99
N SER A 134 10.93 -7.33 -15.81
CA SER A 134 11.95 -8.39 -15.81
C SER A 134 11.71 -9.40 -14.68
N GLU A 135 11.38 -8.90 -13.49
CA GLU A 135 11.04 -9.75 -12.34
C GLU A 135 9.76 -10.56 -12.57
N VAL A 136 8.74 -9.95 -13.17
CA VAL A 136 7.51 -10.65 -13.57
C VAL A 136 7.83 -11.78 -14.54
N LEU A 137 8.65 -11.55 -15.56
CA LEU A 137 9.03 -12.59 -16.53
C LEU A 137 9.80 -13.75 -15.87
N ARG A 138 10.62 -13.45 -14.85
CA ARG A 138 11.40 -14.46 -14.11
C ARG A 138 10.54 -15.30 -13.18
N ALA A 139 9.58 -14.68 -12.48
CA ALA A 139 8.79 -15.32 -11.44
C ALA A 139 7.48 -15.93 -11.95
N SER A 140 6.90 -15.39 -13.03
CA SER A 140 5.59 -15.79 -13.52
C SER A 140 5.65 -17.11 -14.31
N PRO A 141 4.92 -18.16 -13.88
CA PRO A 141 4.83 -19.40 -14.66
C PRO A 141 4.11 -19.17 -15.99
N THR A 142 4.53 -19.87 -17.05
CA THR A 142 3.84 -19.82 -18.36
C THR A 142 2.41 -20.37 -18.31
N SER A 143 2.11 -21.24 -17.35
CA SER A 143 0.77 -21.79 -17.11
C SER A 143 -0.19 -20.83 -16.42
N ASN A 144 0.33 -19.80 -15.74
CA ASN A 144 -0.46 -18.79 -15.06
C ASN A 144 0.27 -17.44 -15.10
N PRO A 145 0.31 -16.80 -16.29
CA PRO A 145 1.05 -15.56 -16.50
C PRO A 145 0.50 -14.43 -15.62
N PHE A 146 1.32 -13.39 -15.40
CA PHE A 146 0.90 -12.17 -14.75
C PHE A 146 -0.23 -11.50 -15.54
N ASP A 147 -1.31 -11.15 -14.85
CA ASP A 147 -2.47 -10.47 -15.40
C ASP A 147 -2.37 -8.94 -15.19
N TYR A 148 -2.37 -8.20 -16.29
CA TYR A 148 -2.22 -6.75 -16.26
C TYR A 148 -3.56 -6.01 -16.12
N VAL A 149 -4.70 -6.71 -16.12
CA VAL A 149 -6.04 -6.11 -16.01
C VAL A 149 -6.15 -5.18 -14.81
N ASN A 150 -6.59 -3.94 -15.06
CA ASN A 150 -6.73 -2.90 -14.04
C ASN A 150 -5.43 -2.67 -13.22
N GLY A 151 -4.28 -3.04 -13.80
CA GLY A 151 -2.95 -2.87 -13.25
C GLY A 151 -2.65 -1.40 -13.02
N SER A 152 -2.06 -1.05 -11.88
CA SER A 152 -1.70 0.35 -11.62
C SER A 152 -0.22 0.58 -11.90
N ILE A 153 0.08 1.56 -12.75
CA ILE A 153 1.46 1.93 -13.10
C ILE A 153 2.23 2.34 -11.85
N GLY A 154 1.62 3.12 -10.95
CA GLY A 154 2.22 3.44 -9.66
C GLY A 154 2.53 2.21 -8.80
N ASN A 155 1.69 1.17 -8.80
CA ASN A 155 2.00 -0.08 -8.08
C ASN A 155 3.19 -0.81 -8.71
N PHE A 156 3.27 -0.85 -10.04
CA PHE A 156 4.35 -1.54 -10.76
C PHE A 156 5.69 -0.81 -10.59
N PHE A 157 5.69 0.53 -10.67
CA PHE A 157 6.84 1.35 -10.36
C PHE A 157 7.33 1.11 -8.91
N PHE A 158 6.40 1.14 -7.95
CA PHE A 158 6.72 0.91 -6.55
C PHE A 158 7.28 -0.50 -6.32
N ALA A 159 6.61 -1.53 -6.87
CA ALA A 159 7.05 -2.91 -6.74
C ALA A 159 8.43 -3.14 -7.37
N GLY A 160 8.69 -2.52 -8.54
CA GLY A 160 10.01 -2.53 -9.17
C GLY A 160 11.08 -1.88 -8.30
N ALA A 161 10.81 -0.70 -7.75
CA ALA A 161 11.72 -0.02 -6.83
C ALA A 161 11.99 -0.83 -5.56
N ARG A 162 10.94 -1.38 -4.95
CA ARG A 162 11.05 -2.22 -3.74
C ARG A 162 11.93 -3.44 -3.99
N SER A 163 11.69 -4.14 -5.10
CA SER A 163 12.49 -5.31 -5.48
C SER A 163 13.95 -4.92 -5.68
N PHE A 164 14.20 -3.85 -6.44
CA PHE A 164 15.55 -3.37 -6.74
C PHE A 164 16.36 -2.99 -5.50
N PHE A 165 15.74 -2.24 -4.57
CA PHE A 165 16.43 -1.82 -3.34
C PHE A 165 16.47 -2.90 -2.27
N HIS A 166 15.72 -3.99 -2.46
CA HIS A 166 15.42 -4.93 -1.38
C HIS A 166 14.84 -4.22 -0.15
N SER A 167 14.11 -3.10 -0.36
CA SER A 167 13.63 -2.27 0.73
C SER A 167 12.33 -1.50 0.44
N ILE A 168 11.36 -1.61 1.35
CA ILE A 168 10.12 -0.82 1.35
C ILE A 168 10.40 0.64 1.71
N GLU A 169 11.22 0.94 2.73
CA GLU A 169 11.50 2.32 3.10
C GLU A 169 12.29 3.05 1.99
N ALA A 170 13.24 2.38 1.34
CA ALA A 170 13.98 2.96 0.22
C ALA A 170 13.08 3.21 -1.00
N SER A 171 12.13 2.31 -1.28
CA SER A 171 11.17 2.50 -2.38
C SER A 171 10.14 3.59 -2.07
N ILE A 172 9.67 3.72 -0.82
CA ILE A 172 8.88 4.89 -0.38
C ILE A 172 9.67 6.17 -0.61
N PHE A 173 10.94 6.19 -0.21
CA PHE A 173 11.78 7.37 -0.38
C PHE A 173 11.91 7.77 -1.85
N LEU A 174 12.22 6.80 -2.73
CA LEU A 174 12.28 7.06 -4.17
C LEU A 174 10.94 7.59 -4.70
N TYR A 175 9.83 6.91 -4.39
CA TYR A 175 8.51 7.33 -4.84
C TYR A 175 8.21 8.76 -4.37
N SER A 176 8.55 9.08 -3.12
CA SER A 176 8.36 10.41 -2.55
C SER A 176 9.16 11.48 -3.28
N ARG A 177 10.38 11.17 -3.71
CA ARG A 177 11.20 12.11 -4.49
C ARG A 177 10.66 12.29 -5.91
N VAL A 178 10.28 11.21 -6.58
CA VAL A 178 9.66 11.26 -7.93
C VAL A 178 8.31 11.98 -7.91
N SER A 179 7.52 11.83 -6.85
CA SER A 179 6.25 12.54 -6.69
C SER A 179 6.39 13.95 -6.10
N ARG A 180 7.62 14.39 -5.80
CA ARG A 180 7.94 15.64 -5.10
C ARG A 180 7.11 15.88 -3.83
N ILE A 181 6.87 14.81 -3.07
CA ILE A 181 6.18 14.89 -1.78
C ILE A 181 6.96 15.85 -0.86
N PRO A 182 6.27 16.79 -0.16
CA PRO A 182 6.89 17.71 0.78
C PRO A 182 7.86 17.00 1.74
N THR A 183 9.04 17.57 1.95
CA THR A 183 10.12 16.92 2.72
C THR A 183 9.83 16.75 4.20
N ASP A 184 8.85 17.48 4.71
CA ASP A 184 8.32 17.43 6.06
C ASP A 184 7.11 16.50 6.22
N SER A 185 6.58 15.96 5.11
CA SER A 185 5.61 14.85 5.12
C SER A 185 6.33 13.51 5.14
N LEU A 186 5.83 12.58 5.96
CA LEU A 186 6.34 11.22 6.02
C LEU A 186 5.25 10.23 5.61
N VAL A 187 5.61 9.27 4.77
CA VAL A 187 4.81 8.08 4.51
C VAL A 187 5.57 6.90 5.08
N LEU A 188 4.96 6.15 5.99
CA LEU A 188 5.61 5.12 6.77
C LEU A 188 4.81 3.81 6.69
N PRO A 189 5.47 2.66 6.51
CA PRO A 189 4.81 1.37 6.68
C PRO A 189 4.57 1.14 8.18
N CYS A 190 3.49 0.45 8.54
CA CYS A 190 3.20 0.11 9.93
C CYS A 190 4.07 -1.04 10.49
N ILE A 191 4.82 -1.71 9.62
CA ILE A 191 5.77 -2.79 9.96
C ILE A 191 7.10 -2.44 9.32
N THR A 192 8.18 -2.59 10.07
CA THR A 192 9.55 -2.39 9.58
C THR A 192 10.14 -3.70 9.02
N GLU A 193 11.09 -3.58 8.10
CA GLU A 193 11.75 -4.72 7.43
C GLU A 193 12.37 -5.76 8.37
N ASN A 194 12.77 -5.36 9.58
CA ASN A 194 13.32 -6.30 10.57
C ASN A 194 12.31 -7.38 11.02
N HIS A 195 11.02 -7.21 10.72
CA HIS A 195 9.93 -8.12 11.10
C HIS A 195 9.25 -8.81 9.93
N ALA A 196 9.58 -8.45 8.67
CA ALA A 196 9.03 -9.09 7.48
C ALA A 196 10.19 -9.48 6.56
N MET A 197 10.36 -10.79 6.28
CA MET A 197 11.34 -11.18 5.26
C MET A 197 10.91 -10.57 3.93
N GLN A 198 11.89 -10.29 3.07
CA GLN A 198 11.72 -9.58 1.81
C GLN A 198 10.58 -10.11 0.91
N ASP A 199 10.37 -11.43 0.94
CA ASP A 199 9.38 -12.15 0.14
C ASP A 199 8.15 -12.56 0.96
N ASP A 200 8.15 -12.34 2.28
CA ASP A 200 7.05 -12.74 3.14
C ASP A 200 5.83 -11.88 2.87
N ARG A 201 4.77 -12.54 2.43
CA ARG A 201 3.46 -11.92 2.31
C ARG A 201 2.91 -11.61 3.69
N ILE A 202 2.85 -10.33 4.04
CA ILE A 202 2.18 -9.87 5.25
C ILE A 202 0.68 -9.98 5.03
N THR A 203 -0.02 -10.59 5.99
CA THR A 203 -1.46 -10.80 5.93
C THR A 203 -2.08 -10.63 7.30
N ILE A 204 -3.37 -10.31 7.33
CA ILE A 204 -4.18 -10.24 8.55
C ILE A 204 -5.14 -11.43 8.61
N ALA A 205 -5.58 -11.76 9.82
CA ALA A 205 -6.56 -12.81 10.06
C ALA A 205 -7.60 -12.34 11.08
N ALA A 206 -8.83 -12.84 10.94
CA ALA A 206 -9.92 -12.62 11.88
C ALA A 206 -10.37 -13.97 12.45
N GLU A 207 -10.47 -14.05 13.77
CA GLU A 207 -11.13 -15.16 14.47
C GLU A 207 -12.60 -14.82 14.66
N LEU A 208 -13.49 -15.70 14.19
CA LEU A 208 -14.93 -15.55 14.31
C LEU A 208 -15.42 -16.09 15.67
N ARG A 209 -16.65 -15.75 16.04
CA ARG A 209 -17.27 -16.19 17.32
C ARG A 209 -17.36 -17.71 17.46
N ASP A 210 -17.42 -18.44 16.35
CA ASP A 210 -17.46 -19.91 16.34
C ASP A 210 -16.07 -20.56 16.40
N GLY A 211 -15.01 -19.76 16.56
CA GLY A 211 -13.61 -20.19 16.61
C GLY A 211 -12.99 -20.47 15.25
N SER A 212 -13.71 -20.24 14.14
CA SER A 212 -13.13 -20.34 12.80
C SER A 212 -12.27 -19.11 12.47
N ILE A 213 -11.24 -19.30 11.64
CA ILE A 213 -10.31 -18.25 11.24
C ILE A 213 -10.46 -17.95 9.75
N ILE A 214 -10.66 -16.67 9.42
CA ILE A 214 -10.55 -16.12 8.07
C ILE A 214 -9.17 -15.47 7.94
N ARG A 215 -8.46 -15.74 6.84
CA ARG A 215 -7.15 -15.14 6.52
C ARG A 215 -7.24 -14.34 5.23
N GLY A 216 -6.55 -13.21 5.19
CA GLY A 216 -6.54 -12.27 4.06
C GLY A 216 -7.49 -11.10 4.27
N GLN A 217 -7.02 -9.89 3.98
CA GLN A 217 -7.77 -8.66 4.22
C GLN A 217 -9.04 -8.63 3.36
N ASN A 218 -8.92 -9.02 2.09
CA ASN A 218 -10.04 -9.07 1.19
C ASN A 218 -11.07 -10.13 1.61
N GLN A 219 -10.65 -11.28 2.11
CA GLN A 219 -11.56 -12.34 2.59
C GLN A 219 -12.27 -11.96 3.89
N ILE A 220 -11.64 -11.17 4.75
CA ILE A 220 -12.27 -10.65 5.98
C ILE A 220 -13.37 -9.64 5.63
N SER A 221 -13.12 -8.74 4.68
CA SER A 221 -14.04 -7.67 4.30
C SER A 221 -15.11 -8.11 3.29
N HIS A 222 -14.77 -9.06 2.41
CA HIS A 222 -15.61 -9.58 1.33
C HIS A 222 -15.50 -11.11 1.32
N PRO A 223 -16.06 -11.80 2.33
CA PRO A 223 -15.99 -13.26 2.40
C PRO A 223 -16.69 -13.88 1.18
N THR A 224 -15.95 -14.66 0.40
CA THR A 224 -16.56 -15.49 -0.64
C THR A 224 -17.42 -16.57 0.00
N PRO A 225 -18.52 -17.02 -0.63
CA PRO A 225 -19.40 -18.06 -0.09
C PRO A 225 -18.67 -19.35 0.32
N ASP A 226 -17.54 -19.65 -0.32
CA ASP A 226 -16.61 -20.76 0.02
C ASP A 226 -15.33 -20.27 0.71
N ALA A 227 -15.43 -19.50 1.80
CA ALA A 227 -14.26 -19.20 2.61
C ALA A 227 -13.67 -20.52 3.16
N LYS A 228 -12.42 -20.86 2.79
CA LYS A 228 -11.67 -21.98 3.40
C LYS A 228 -11.43 -21.67 4.89
N ALA A 229 -12.45 -21.89 5.71
CA ALA A 229 -12.43 -21.66 7.13
C ALA A 229 -11.49 -22.69 7.77
N PHE A 230 -10.44 -22.20 8.45
CA PHE A 230 -9.58 -23.07 9.24
C PHE A 230 -10.11 -23.09 10.68
N ARG A 231 -10.29 -24.29 11.25
CA ARG A 231 -10.53 -24.47 12.68
C ARG A 231 -9.22 -24.87 13.35
N LYS A 232 -8.83 -24.15 14.40
CA LYS A 232 -7.62 -24.48 15.16
C LYS A 232 -7.88 -25.75 15.98
N THR A 233 -7.13 -26.82 15.74
CA THR A 233 -7.10 -28.05 16.56
C THR A 233 -5.95 -28.07 17.57
N ALA A 234 -5.55 -26.89 18.06
CA ALA A 234 -4.53 -26.78 19.11
C ALA A 234 -5.15 -26.20 20.38
N GLU A 235 -4.91 -26.85 21.52
CA GLU A 235 -5.10 -26.26 22.84
C GLU A 235 -4.23 -25.01 22.92
N ALA A 236 -4.88 -23.85 22.92
CA ALA A 236 -4.20 -22.57 23.02
C ALA A 236 -3.66 -22.41 24.45
N ALA A 237 -2.34 -22.23 24.58
CA ALA A 237 -1.81 -21.52 25.74
C ALA A 237 -2.48 -20.14 25.79
N THR A 238 -2.99 -19.80 26.97
CA THR A 238 -3.84 -18.64 27.26
C THR A 238 -3.20 -17.33 26.81
N GLY A 239 -3.58 -16.85 25.63
CA GLY A 239 -3.42 -15.46 25.22
C GLY A 239 -4.47 -14.58 25.92
N LEU A 240 -4.07 -13.37 26.30
CA LEU A 240 -4.93 -12.39 26.98
C LEU A 240 -6.16 -12.05 26.12
N LYS A 241 -7.35 -12.23 26.71
CA LYS A 241 -8.63 -11.91 26.08
C LYS A 241 -8.85 -10.41 26.05
N LEU A 242 -8.83 -9.82 24.86
CA LEU A 242 -9.21 -8.41 24.57
C LEU A 242 -10.73 -8.15 24.68
N THR A 243 -11.47 -9.01 25.39
CA THR A 243 -12.93 -8.92 25.58
C THR A 243 -13.34 -8.83 27.06
N ASP A 244 -12.40 -8.57 27.97
CA ASP A 244 -12.68 -8.44 29.41
C ASP A 244 -13.37 -7.09 29.72
N GLU A 245 -14.56 -7.11 30.31
CA GLU A 245 -15.31 -5.91 30.74
C GLU A 245 -14.50 -5.03 31.71
N LYS A 246 -13.57 -5.62 32.48
CA LYS A 246 -12.68 -4.87 33.38
C LYS A 246 -11.69 -3.95 32.64
N PHE A 247 -11.38 -4.24 31.38
CA PHE A 247 -10.62 -3.33 30.53
C PHE A 247 -11.40 -2.04 30.28
N TRP A 248 -12.70 -2.16 29.99
CA TRP A 248 -13.57 -1.03 29.70
C TRP A 248 -13.89 -0.17 30.94
N GLU A 249 -14.01 -0.76 32.13
CA GLU A 249 -14.13 0.00 33.39
C GLU A 249 -12.89 0.85 33.67
N LYS A 250 -11.68 0.32 33.45
CA LYS A 250 -10.42 1.08 33.64
C LYS A 250 -10.28 2.23 32.66
N PHE A 251 -10.80 2.07 31.44
CA PHE A 251 -10.88 3.13 30.43
C PHE A 251 -11.81 4.27 30.86
N GLN A 252 -13.02 3.96 31.34
CA GLN A 252 -13.98 4.97 31.78
C GLN A 252 -13.53 5.74 33.03
N LEU A 253 -12.75 5.10 33.90
CA LEU A 253 -12.22 5.69 35.13
C LEU A 253 -10.96 6.56 34.92
N GLY A 254 -10.49 6.75 33.68
CA GLY A 254 -9.32 7.58 33.38
C GLY A 254 -7.99 7.05 33.95
N SER A 255 -7.97 5.77 34.34
CA SER A 255 -6.84 5.13 35.04
C SER A 255 -5.78 4.52 34.11
N LEU A 256 -5.91 4.74 32.80
CA LEU A 256 -4.97 4.24 31.80
C LEU A 256 -3.79 5.20 31.64
N THR A 257 -2.63 4.81 32.15
CA THR A 257 -1.35 5.44 31.82
C THR A 257 -0.97 5.05 30.40
N SER A 258 -1.05 6.00 29.45
CA SER A 258 -0.59 5.95 28.05
C SER A 258 -0.54 4.55 27.41
N VAL A 259 -1.65 4.11 26.81
CA VAL A 259 -1.66 2.94 25.91
C VAL A 259 -2.59 3.23 24.73
N GLU A 260 -2.14 2.83 23.53
CA GLU A 260 -2.83 2.89 22.24
C GLU A 260 -4.31 2.46 22.30
N PHE A 261 -5.16 3.10 21.50
CA PHE A 261 -6.59 2.83 21.38
C PHE A 261 -6.97 2.57 19.92
N TRP A 262 -7.75 1.52 19.65
CA TRP A 262 -8.32 1.23 18.33
C TRP A 262 -9.84 1.46 18.36
N GLY A 263 -10.33 2.35 17.50
CA GLY A 263 -11.76 2.62 17.31
C GLY A 263 -12.46 1.47 16.60
N GLY A 264 -13.59 1.03 17.15
CA GLY A 264 -14.41 -0.05 16.62
C GLY A 264 -14.96 0.24 15.23
N LEU A 265 -15.01 -0.79 14.39
CA LEU A 265 -15.76 -0.79 13.13
C LEU A 265 -17.25 -0.49 13.40
N GLU A 266 -17.81 0.45 12.64
CA GLU A 266 -19.25 0.71 12.63
C GLU A 266 -20.03 -0.57 12.30
N ARG A 267 -21.07 -0.82 13.10
CA ARG A 267 -22.05 -1.87 12.80
C ARG A 267 -22.79 -1.49 11.52
N SER A 268 -22.55 -2.20 10.44
CA SER A 268 -23.55 -2.33 9.38
C SER A 268 -24.80 -3.00 9.97
N SER A 269 -25.90 -2.26 10.03
CA SER A 269 -27.20 -2.77 10.46
C SER A 269 -27.95 -3.37 9.28
N ARG A 270 -28.06 -4.71 9.29
CA ARG A 270 -28.97 -5.62 8.58
C ARG A 270 -29.22 -5.41 7.08
#